data_AF-A0A949BTL6-F1
#
_entry.id   AF-A0A949BTL6-F1
#
_cell.length_a   1.000
_cell.length_b   1.000
_cell.length_c   1.000
_cell.angle_alpha   90.00
_cell.angle_beta   90.00
_cell.angle_gamma   90.00
#
_symmetry.space_group_name_H-M   'P 1'
#
loop_
_entity.id
_entity.type
_entity.pdbx_description
1 polymer ?
#
loop_
_entity_poly.entity_id
_entity_poly.type
_entity_poly.pdbx_seq_one_letter_code
_entity_poly.pdbx_strand_id
1 'polypeptide(L)'
;ADIHTVMNSKGEALLGFGEAKGKERALNAARLALANPLLEEKSIKRAKGALINITGPKDLTLNEVNEVMSIIHKEADDDAQIIFGAVIDERLEDLLKVTVIATGLEAFESREEKPKRIETIDFEALLSKERSLLAGKNEEYLDIPTFIRKK
;
A
#
# COMPACT_ATOMS: atom_id res chain seq x y z
N ALA A 1 -13.96 -25.54 9.01
CA ALA A 1 -14.64 -24.94 7.84
C ALA A 1 -14.24 -23.48 7.63
N ASP A 2 -13.57 -22.85 8.60
CA ASP A 2 -13.44 -21.39 8.66
C ASP A 2 -12.29 -20.83 7.83
N ILE A 3 -11.09 -21.42 7.94
CA ILE A 3 -9.90 -20.95 7.21
C ILE A 3 -10.09 -21.03 5.69
N HIS A 4 -10.62 -22.16 5.20
CA HIS A 4 -10.90 -22.33 3.76
C HIS A 4 -11.88 -21.28 3.23
N THR A 5 -12.83 -20.82 4.04
CA THR A 5 -13.81 -19.82 3.61
C THR A 5 -13.17 -18.45 3.46
N VAL A 6 -12.37 -18.03 4.45
CA VAL A 6 -11.65 -16.74 4.39
C VAL A 6 -10.60 -16.75 3.29
N MET A 7 -9.82 -17.83 3.15
CA MET A 7 -8.77 -17.92 2.14
C MET A 7 -9.26 -18.23 0.71
N ASN A 8 -10.47 -18.81 0.54
CA ASN A 8 -11.10 -18.97 -0.78
C ASN A 8 -11.74 -17.67 -1.30
N SER A 9 -11.75 -16.60 -0.51
CA SER A 9 -12.12 -15.28 -0.99
C SER A 9 -11.19 -14.91 -2.15
N LYS A 10 -11.70 -15.01 -3.38
CA LYS A 10 -10.95 -14.69 -4.61
C LYS A 10 -10.52 -13.22 -4.54
N GLY A 11 -9.23 -12.97 -4.59
CA GLY A 11 -8.67 -11.63 -4.52
C GLY A 11 -7.19 -11.66 -4.15
N GLU A 12 -6.60 -10.48 -4.11
CA GLU A 12 -5.24 -10.32 -3.62
C GLU A 12 -5.21 -10.46 -2.08
N ALA A 13 -4.06 -10.88 -1.57
CA ALA A 13 -3.80 -10.95 -0.15
C ALA A 13 -2.55 -10.15 0.20
N LEU A 14 -2.59 -9.46 1.33
CA LEU A 14 -1.49 -8.65 1.84
C LEU A 14 -1.16 -9.06 3.26
N LEU A 15 0.12 -8.95 3.62
CA LEU A 15 0.65 -9.43 4.87
C LEU A 15 1.25 -8.29 5.68
N GLY A 16 0.86 -8.18 6.94
CA GLY A 16 1.48 -7.31 7.93
C GLY A 16 2.07 -8.14 9.06
N PHE A 17 3.22 -7.72 9.58
CA PHE A 17 3.83 -8.37 10.75
C PHE A 17 4.34 -7.32 11.74
N GLY A 18 4.28 -7.64 13.01
CA GLY A 18 4.76 -6.79 14.08
C GLY A 18 5.26 -7.62 15.26
N GLU A 19 6.34 -7.18 15.88
CA GLU A 19 6.91 -7.84 17.04
C GLU A 19 7.20 -6.80 18.12
N ALA A 20 6.90 -7.11 19.38
CA ALA A 20 7.18 -6.21 20.50
C ALA A 20 7.43 -6.99 21.79
N LYS A 21 8.04 -6.29 22.77
CA LYS A 21 8.38 -6.80 24.10
C LYS A 21 7.90 -5.84 25.19
N GLY A 22 7.89 -6.31 26.44
CA GLY A 22 7.51 -5.51 27.61
C GLY A 22 6.00 -5.37 27.83
N LYS A 23 5.63 -4.47 28.75
CA LYS A 23 4.25 -4.34 29.25
C LYS A 23 3.18 -4.01 28.19
N GLU A 24 3.56 -3.30 27.14
CA GLU A 24 2.64 -2.91 26.06
C GLU A 24 2.92 -3.70 24.76
N ARG A 25 3.49 -4.91 24.88
CA ARG A 25 3.85 -5.73 23.72
C ARG A 25 2.66 -6.07 22.82
N ALA A 26 1.48 -6.30 23.38
CA ALA A 26 0.25 -6.53 22.61
C ALA A 26 -0.11 -5.33 21.72
N LEU A 27 -0.27 -4.17 22.34
CA LEU A 27 -0.58 -2.91 21.67
C LEU A 27 0.45 -2.57 20.58
N ASN A 28 1.74 -2.65 20.93
CA ASN A 28 2.82 -2.28 20.05
C ASN A 28 2.98 -3.26 18.88
N ALA A 29 2.91 -4.57 19.12
CA ALA A 29 3.00 -5.56 18.05
C ALA A 29 1.83 -5.44 17.06
N ALA A 30 0.61 -5.20 17.54
CA ALA A 30 -0.55 -4.97 16.67
C ALA A 30 -0.39 -3.72 15.80
N ARG A 31 0.05 -2.59 16.40
CA ARG A 31 0.31 -1.34 15.64
C ARG A 31 1.40 -1.53 14.59
N LEU A 32 2.48 -2.23 14.93
CA LEU A 32 3.56 -2.53 13.99
C LEU A 32 3.08 -3.42 12.85
N ALA A 33 2.21 -4.40 13.13
CA ALA A 33 1.62 -5.25 12.10
C ALA A 33 0.75 -4.46 11.12
N LEU A 34 -0.02 -3.50 11.62
CA LEU A 34 -0.90 -2.66 10.79
C LEU A 34 -0.13 -1.58 10.02
N ALA A 35 0.96 -1.05 10.59
CA ALA A 35 1.83 -0.07 9.95
C ALA A 35 2.92 -0.70 9.08
N ASN A 36 2.89 -2.02 8.88
CA ASN A 36 3.93 -2.72 8.15
C ASN A 36 3.91 -2.34 6.66
N PRO A 37 5.04 -2.04 6.01
CA PRO A 37 5.08 -1.66 4.59
C PRO A 37 4.51 -2.70 3.62
N LEU A 38 4.48 -3.98 4.01
CA LEU A 38 3.87 -5.06 3.22
C LEU A 38 2.33 -5.06 3.28
N LEU A 39 1.76 -4.28 4.19
CA LEU A 39 0.34 -4.00 4.34
C LEU A 39 0.11 -2.56 3.88
N GLU A 40 -0.51 -2.35 2.72
CA GLU A 40 -0.79 -0.97 2.31
C GLU A 40 -1.80 -0.32 3.27
N GLU A 41 -1.68 1.00 3.47
CA GLU A 41 -2.41 1.78 4.50
C GLU A 41 -3.94 1.57 4.50
N LYS A 42 -4.52 1.11 3.38
CA LYS A 42 -5.97 0.88 3.22
C LYS A 42 -6.35 -0.58 2.97
N SER A 43 -5.43 -1.52 3.18
CA SER A 43 -5.67 -2.93 2.87
C SER A 43 -6.63 -3.55 3.86
N ILE A 44 -6.39 -3.39 5.16
CA ILE A 44 -7.20 -4.00 6.20
C ILE A 44 -8.65 -3.48 6.19
N LYS A 45 -8.85 -2.20 5.85
CA LYS A 45 -10.17 -1.54 5.72
C LYS A 45 -10.99 -2.01 4.53
N ARG A 46 -10.36 -2.63 3.53
CA ARG A 46 -11.04 -3.10 2.32
C ARG A 46 -11.10 -4.62 2.22
N ALA A 47 -10.47 -5.32 3.16
CA ALA A 47 -10.37 -6.77 3.15
C ALA A 47 -11.73 -7.37 3.54
N LYS A 48 -12.24 -8.31 2.73
CA LYS A 48 -13.46 -9.07 3.06
C LYS A 48 -13.22 -10.10 4.16
N GLY A 49 -11.96 -10.47 4.37
CA GLY A 49 -11.58 -11.27 5.53
C GLY A 49 -10.12 -11.10 5.92
N ALA A 50 -9.81 -11.40 7.17
CA ALA A 50 -8.45 -11.34 7.70
C ALA A 50 -8.14 -12.58 8.55
N LEU A 51 -6.91 -13.07 8.44
CA LEU A 51 -6.35 -14.09 9.31
C LEU A 51 -5.28 -13.46 10.20
N ILE A 52 -5.44 -13.60 11.50
CA ILE A 52 -4.55 -13.04 12.51
C ILE A 52 -3.87 -14.19 13.24
N ASN A 53 -2.55 -14.18 13.28
CA ASN A 53 -1.78 -15.12 14.08
C ASN A 53 -1.03 -14.35 15.18
N ILE A 54 -1.27 -14.74 16.42
CA ILE A 54 -0.61 -14.16 17.60
C ILE A 54 0.27 -15.26 18.17
N THR A 55 1.58 -15.06 18.14
CA THR A 55 2.55 -15.99 18.72
C THR A 55 3.23 -15.33 19.90
N GLY A 56 3.19 -15.97 21.05
CA GLY A 56 3.77 -15.42 22.27
C GLY A 56 4.40 -16.50 23.15
N PRO A 57 5.02 -16.07 24.27
CA PRO A 57 5.61 -16.98 25.24
C PRO A 57 4.55 -17.80 25.96
N LYS A 58 5.01 -18.67 26.87
CA LYS A 58 4.13 -19.41 27.79
C LYS A 58 3.28 -18.50 28.69
N ASP A 59 3.69 -17.24 28.87
CA ASP A 59 2.98 -16.24 29.65
C ASP A 59 1.94 -15.45 28.85
N LEU A 60 1.72 -15.78 27.57
CA LEU A 60 0.73 -15.12 26.73
C LEU A 60 -0.66 -15.22 27.36
N THR A 61 -1.24 -14.06 27.66
CA THR A 61 -2.53 -13.97 28.33
C THR A 61 -3.68 -13.74 27.34
N LEU A 62 -4.89 -14.14 27.73
CA LEU A 62 -6.10 -13.83 26.97
C LEU A 62 -6.32 -12.32 26.85
N ASN A 63 -5.88 -11.53 27.83
CA ASN A 63 -6.01 -10.09 27.81
C ASN A 63 -5.17 -9.45 26.68
N GLU A 64 -3.94 -9.93 26.49
CA GLU A 64 -3.07 -9.49 25.39
C GLU A 64 -3.63 -9.89 24.03
N VAL A 65 -4.16 -11.10 23.92
CA VAL A 65 -4.86 -11.56 22.71
C VAL A 65 -6.05 -10.65 22.40
N ASN A 66 -6.89 -10.36 23.40
CA ASN A 66 -8.04 -9.46 23.24
C ASN A 66 -7.65 -8.04 22.86
N GLU A 67 -6.53 -7.53 23.39
CA GLU A 67 -6.02 -6.20 23.06
C GLU A 67 -5.58 -6.12 21.60
N VAL A 68 -4.82 -7.10 21.11
CA VAL A 68 -4.44 -7.20 19.68
C VAL A 68 -5.69 -7.24 18.80
N MET A 69 -6.65 -8.10 19.16
CA MET A 69 -7.89 -8.26 18.40
C MET A 69 -8.73 -6.98 18.39
N SER A 70 -8.82 -6.26 19.51
CA SER A 70 -9.55 -4.99 19.61
C SER A 70 -8.97 -3.93 18.67
N ILE A 71 -7.65 -3.86 18.54
CA ILE A 71 -6.99 -2.91 17.65
C ILE A 71 -7.25 -3.26 16.19
N ILE A 72 -7.07 -4.54 15.82
CA ILE A 72 -7.26 -4.97 14.44
C ILE A 72 -8.72 -4.84 14.01
N HIS A 73 -9.68 -5.18 14.88
CA HIS A 73 -11.11 -4.99 14.61
C HIS A 73 -11.48 -3.53 14.37
N LYS A 74 -10.87 -2.58 15.09
CA LYS A 74 -11.14 -1.13 14.89
C LYS A 74 -10.64 -0.62 13.55
N GLU A 75 -9.61 -1.23 12.99
CA GLU A 75 -9.08 -0.85 11.68
C GLU A 75 -9.68 -1.66 10.54
N ALA A 76 -10.31 -2.79 10.82
CA ALA A 76 -11.00 -3.59 9.81
C ALA A 76 -12.37 -3.01 9.46
N ASP A 77 -12.93 -3.48 8.35
CA ASP A 77 -14.33 -3.21 7.99
C ASP A 77 -15.28 -3.96 8.93
N ASP A 78 -16.43 -3.37 9.25
CA ASP A 78 -17.42 -3.97 10.16
C ASP A 78 -17.99 -5.30 9.63
N ASP A 79 -18.01 -5.48 8.30
CA ASP A 79 -18.48 -6.69 7.63
C ASP A 79 -17.33 -7.68 7.32
N ALA A 80 -16.09 -7.39 7.72
CA ALA A 80 -14.94 -8.26 7.46
C ALA A 80 -14.98 -9.53 8.32
N GLN A 81 -14.81 -10.70 7.70
CA GLN A 81 -14.69 -11.96 8.43
C GLN A 81 -13.28 -12.12 8.99
N ILE A 82 -13.13 -11.97 10.30
CA ILE A 82 -11.84 -12.11 10.99
C ILE A 82 -11.71 -13.49 11.64
N ILE A 83 -10.63 -14.19 11.33
CA ILE A 83 -10.21 -15.43 12.00
C ILE A 83 -8.92 -15.14 12.74
N PHE A 84 -8.82 -15.62 13.98
CA PHE A 84 -7.59 -15.51 14.74
C PHE A 84 -7.12 -16.86 15.29
N GLY A 85 -5.81 -16.98 15.44
CA GLY A 85 -5.13 -18.06 16.12
C GLY A 85 -4.14 -17.50 17.14
N ALA A 86 -4.03 -18.18 18.28
CA ALA A 86 -2.99 -17.92 19.27
C ALA A 86 -2.10 -19.16 19.35
N VAL A 87 -0.79 -18.96 19.25
CA VAL A 87 0.23 -20.00 19.31
C VAL A 87 1.19 -19.69 20.46
N ILE A 88 1.42 -20.68 21.30
CA ILE A 88 2.42 -20.59 22.35
C ILE A 88 3.73 -21.14 21.81
N ASP A 89 4.78 -20.32 21.81
CA ASP A 89 6.14 -20.71 21.48
C ASP A 89 7.06 -20.38 22.66
N GLU A 90 7.47 -21.41 23.41
CA GLU A 90 8.31 -21.26 24.61
C GLU A 90 9.71 -20.71 24.31
N ARG A 91 10.12 -20.65 23.04
CA ARG A 91 11.39 -20.03 22.61
C ARG A 91 11.29 -18.51 22.55
N LEU A 92 10.08 -17.97 22.48
CA LEU A 92 9.84 -16.54 22.56
C LEU A 92 9.83 -16.18 24.05
N GLU A 93 10.86 -15.51 24.53
CA GLU A 93 11.00 -15.17 25.96
C GLU A 93 9.93 -14.15 26.39
N ASP A 94 10.11 -12.89 26.02
CA ASP A 94 9.15 -11.78 26.26
C ASP A 94 8.65 -11.19 24.93
N LEU A 95 8.85 -11.92 23.83
CA LEU A 95 8.53 -11.45 22.49
C LEU A 95 7.13 -11.90 22.10
N LEU A 96 6.28 -10.93 21.79
CA LEU A 96 5.01 -11.16 21.14
C LEU A 96 5.13 -10.85 19.65
N LYS A 97 4.65 -11.77 18.81
CA LYS A 97 4.58 -11.62 17.36
C LYS A 97 3.13 -11.62 16.91
N VAL A 98 2.77 -10.65 16.09
CA VAL A 98 1.46 -10.54 15.46
C VAL A 98 1.65 -10.56 13.96
N THR A 99 0.94 -11.45 13.27
CA THR A 99 0.89 -11.50 11.81
C THR A 99 -0.56 -11.32 11.39
N VAL A 100 -0.78 -10.41 10.44
CA VAL A 100 -2.10 -10.12 9.88
C VAL A 100 -2.04 -10.42 8.39
N ILE A 101 -2.98 -11.21 7.91
CA ILE A 101 -3.10 -11.56 6.49
C ILE A 101 -4.49 -11.08 6.06
N ALA A 102 -4.51 -9.98 5.32
CA ALA A 102 -5.72 -9.44 4.71
C ALA A 102 -6.00 -10.19 3.40
N THR A 103 -7.24 -10.63 3.18
CA THR A 103 -7.66 -11.43 2.03
C THR A 103 -8.96 -10.89 1.43
N GLY A 104 -9.22 -11.23 0.17
CA GLY A 104 -10.41 -10.74 -0.54
C GLY A 104 -10.33 -9.25 -0.84
N LEU A 105 -9.11 -8.72 -0.99
CA LEU A 105 -8.91 -7.39 -1.55
C LEU A 105 -9.37 -7.43 -3.01
N GLU A 106 -10.25 -6.50 -3.37
CA GLU A 106 -10.54 -6.26 -4.77
C GLU A 106 -9.20 -5.99 -5.45
N ALA A 107 -8.90 -6.74 -6.52
CA ALA A 107 -7.69 -6.55 -7.29
C ALA A 107 -7.53 -5.06 -7.50
N PHE A 108 -6.33 -4.52 -7.26
CA PHE A 108 -6.04 -3.21 -7.83
C PHE A 108 -6.51 -3.29 -9.26
N GLU A 109 -7.53 -2.49 -9.62
CA GLU A 109 -7.66 -2.06 -10.98
C GLU A 109 -6.29 -1.42 -11.22
N SER A 110 -5.36 -2.24 -11.73
CA SER A 110 -4.31 -1.73 -12.56
C SER A 110 -5.10 -0.87 -13.51
N ARG A 111 -4.96 0.44 -13.30
CA ARG A 111 -5.21 1.36 -14.37
C ARG A 111 -4.21 0.91 -15.41
N GLU A 112 -4.59 -0.07 -16.22
CA GLU A 112 -4.33 -0.03 -17.63
C GLU A 112 -4.83 1.35 -18.02
N GLU A 113 -3.96 2.34 -17.88
CA GLU A 113 -4.03 3.51 -18.72
C GLU A 113 -4.00 2.92 -20.11
N LYS A 114 -5.19 2.65 -20.66
CA LYS A 114 -5.36 2.39 -22.09
C LYS A 114 -4.50 3.45 -22.73
N PRO A 115 -3.45 3.08 -23.49
CA PRO A 115 -2.53 4.07 -24.01
C PRO A 115 -3.39 5.11 -24.69
N LYS A 116 -3.37 6.35 -24.18
CA LYS A 116 -4.14 7.44 -24.78
C LYS A 116 -3.75 7.41 -26.24
N ARG A 117 -4.70 7.07 -27.11
CA ARG A 117 -4.50 7.08 -28.54
C ARG A 117 -3.91 8.45 -28.84
N ILE A 118 -2.66 8.48 -29.29
CA ILE A 118 -2.04 9.71 -29.74
C ILE A 118 -2.90 10.10 -30.93
N GLU A 119 -3.80 11.07 -30.74
CA GLU A 119 -4.43 11.74 -31.88
C GLU A 119 -3.26 12.32 -32.66
N THR A 120 -3.14 11.91 -33.92
CA THR A 120 -2.09 12.36 -34.82
C THR A 120 -2.00 13.87 -34.70
N ILE A 121 -0.93 14.37 -34.09
CA ILE A 121 -0.72 15.81 -33.99
C ILE A 121 -0.57 16.27 -35.43
N ASP A 122 -1.53 17.06 -35.90
CA ASP A 122 -1.43 17.71 -37.20
C ASP A 122 -0.26 18.70 -37.14
N PHE A 123 0.89 18.21 -37.61
CA PHE A 123 2.15 18.94 -37.57
C PHE A 123 2.07 20.22 -38.42
N GLU A 124 1.21 20.26 -39.45
CA GLU A 124 0.99 21.44 -40.28
C GLU A 124 0.25 22.55 -39.52
N ALA A 125 -0.72 22.18 -38.67
CA ALA A 125 -1.44 23.11 -37.81
C ALA A 125 -0.52 23.75 -36.75
N LEU A 126 0.50 23.02 -36.26
CA LEU A 126 1.48 23.55 -35.31
C LEU A 126 2.51 24.46 -35.99
N LEU A 127 3.01 24.08 -37.17
CA LEU A 127 3.98 24.85 -37.96
C LEU A 127 3.41 26.17 -38.47
N SER A 128 2.13 26.21 -38.85
CA SER A 128 1.45 27.45 -39.25
C SER A 128 1.29 28.43 -38.07
N LYS A 129 1.16 27.91 -36.84
CA LYS A 129 1.08 28.69 -35.60
C LYS A 129 2.43 29.24 -35.15
N GLU A 130 3.53 28.50 -35.36
CA GLU A 130 4.90 29.00 -35.12
C GLU A 130 5.31 30.07 -36.14
N ARG A 131 4.97 29.90 -37.42
CA ARG A 131 5.30 30.88 -38.47
C ARG A 131 4.60 32.23 -38.27
N SER A 132 3.36 32.21 -37.78
CA SER A 132 2.61 33.42 -37.45
C SER A 132 3.16 34.13 -36.20
N LEU A 133 3.84 33.41 -35.30
CA LEU A 133 4.53 33.99 -34.14
C LEU A 133 5.89 34.62 -34.50
N LEU A 134 6.61 34.03 -35.46
CA LEU A 134 7.93 34.53 -35.90
C LEU A 134 7.87 35.70 -36.88
N ALA A 135 6.75 35.91 -37.57
CA ALA A 135 6.57 37.03 -38.51
C ALA A 135 6.44 38.42 -37.84
N GLY A 136 6.45 38.49 -36.50
CA GLY A 136 6.16 39.71 -35.73
C GLY A 136 7.36 40.40 -35.07
N LYS A 137 8.61 39.96 -35.25
CA LYS A 137 9.77 40.59 -34.57
C LYS A 137 11.03 40.69 -35.44
N ASN A 138 11.19 41.87 -36.04
CA ASN A 138 12.40 42.63 -36.38
C ASN A 138 13.63 41.92 -36.99
N GLU A 139 13.93 42.37 -38.21
CA GLU A 139 14.92 41.93 -39.21
C GLU A 139 16.40 42.28 -38.93
N GLU A 140 16.82 42.64 -37.72
CA GLU A 140 18.12 43.30 -37.50
C GLU A 140 19.09 42.52 -36.59
N TYR A 141 19.15 41.19 -36.74
CA TYR A 141 20.07 40.33 -35.96
C TYR A 141 20.78 39.23 -36.75
N LEU A 142 20.68 39.22 -38.10
CA LEU A 142 21.28 38.17 -38.93
C LEU A 142 22.73 38.43 -39.36
N ASP A 143 23.28 39.63 -39.12
CA ASP A 143 24.59 40.04 -39.65
C ASP A 143 25.76 40.03 -38.66
N ILE A 144 25.63 39.41 -37.48
CA ILE A 144 26.78 39.20 -36.58
C ILE A 144 27.23 37.74 -36.59
N PRO A 145 28.45 37.43 -37.09
CA PRO A 145 28.97 36.07 -37.12
C PRO A 145 29.09 35.42 -35.73
N THR A 146 28.85 34.11 -35.68
CA THR A 146 28.66 33.26 -34.49
C THR A 146 29.83 33.26 -33.47
N PHE A 147 30.99 33.84 -33.79
CA PHE A 147 32.22 33.67 -33.00
C PHE A 147 32.36 34.57 -31.74
N ILE A 148 31.50 35.58 -31.54
CA ILE A 148 31.53 36.43 -30.31
C ILE A 148 30.67 35.84 -29.18
N ARG A 149 30.00 34.70 -29.38
CA ARG A 149 29.03 34.15 -28.41
C ARG A 149 29.63 33.34 -27.25
N LYS A 150 30.88 33.58 -26.86
CA LYS A 150 31.48 32.99 -25.65
C LYS A 150 32.35 33.98 -24.87
N LYS A 151 31.79 34.52 -23.79
CA LYS A 151 32.26 34.23 -22.43
C LYS A 151 31.14 34.49 -21.43
#